data_AF-A0A2H6FT11-F1
#
_entry.id   AF-A0A2H6FT11-F1
#
_cell.length_a   1.000
_cell.length_b   1.000
_cell.length_c   1.000
_cell.angle_alpha   90.00
_cell.angle_beta   90.00
_cell.angle_gamma   90.00
#
_symmetry.space_group_name_H-M   'P 1'
#
loop_
_entity.id
_entity.type
_entity.pdbx_description
1 polymer ?
#
loop_
_entity_poly.entity_id
_entity_poly.type
_entity_poly.pdbx_seq_one_letter_code
_entity_poly.pdbx_strand_id
1 'polypeptide(L)'
;MLSKTTLPVVLLTIIMLFACNSASVVADEKEPASPPKGPTGRLLVPAAPNQSIVKGTVSAYCVVSARLLNIKPADQTLYKITLLIESSENAKSFRNFIKDKEGEDIEFYTKEKQLLEIFGKRIKARASYTGDERGGSYWIRDIELIPGK
;
A
#
# COMPACT_ATOMS: atom_id res chain seq x y z
N MET A 1 18.09 58.63 -12.55
CA MET A 1 17.10 58.49 -11.47
C MET A 1 15.74 58.25 -12.10
N LEU A 2 15.16 57.05 -11.94
CA LEU A 2 13.73 56.72 -12.06
C LEU A 2 13.64 55.20 -11.75
N SER A 3 13.65 54.86 -10.46
CA SER A 3 12.51 54.33 -9.70
C SER A 3 11.87 53.09 -10.33
N LYS A 4 12.19 51.93 -9.74
CA LYS A 4 11.53 50.64 -9.95
C LYS A 4 10.11 50.74 -9.36
N THR A 5 9.10 50.75 -10.21
CA THR A 5 7.71 50.73 -9.78
C THR A 5 7.26 49.29 -9.57
N THR A 6 7.22 48.91 -8.30
CA THR A 6 6.54 47.74 -7.74
C THR A 6 5.05 47.83 -8.07
N LEU A 7 4.52 46.89 -8.87
CA LEU A 7 3.07 46.68 -9.00
C LEU A 7 2.65 45.46 -8.18
N PRO A 8 1.60 45.58 -7.33
CA PRO A 8 1.29 44.61 -6.29
C PRO A 8 0.55 43.38 -6.83
N VAL A 9 1.05 42.20 -6.45
CA VAL A 9 0.55 40.84 -6.76
C VAL A 9 -0.83 40.54 -6.11
N VAL A 10 -1.55 41.55 -5.64
CA VAL A 10 -2.77 41.37 -4.82
C VAL A 10 -4.06 41.31 -5.65
N LEU A 11 -4.00 41.51 -6.97
CA LEU A 11 -5.21 41.54 -7.82
C LEU A 11 -5.60 40.19 -8.45
N LEU A 12 -4.85 39.11 -8.22
CA LEU A 12 -5.16 37.80 -8.82
C LEU A 12 -6.06 36.90 -7.96
N THR A 13 -6.41 37.30 -6.73
CA THR A 13 -7.16 36.44 -5.78
C THR A 13 -8.66 36.76 -5.65
N ILE A 14 -9.20 37.71 -6.43
CA ILE A 14 -10.63 38.08 -6.38
C ILE A 14 -11.49 37.32 -7.44
N ILE A 15 -10.90 36.60 -8.39
CA ILE A 15 -11.65 35.78 -9.36
C ILE A 15 -11.88 34.38 -8.78
N MET A 16 -12.48 34.32 -7.59
CA MET A 16 -13.05 33.10 -7.00
C MET A 16 -14.48 33.27 -6.49
N LEU A 17 -15.23 34.25 -7.01
CA LEU A 17 -16.66 34.35 -6.75
C LEU A 17 -17.37 34.75 -8.06
N PHE A 18 -18.52 34.13 -8.33
CA PHE A 18 -19.36 34.22 -9.55
C PHE A 18 -19.07 33.20 -10.67
N ALA A 19 -19.23 31.92 -10.36
CA ALA A 19 -19.69 30.92 -11.33
C ALA A 19 -20.85 30.06 -10.79
N CYS A 20 -21.56 30.54 -9.77
CA CYS A 20 -22.84 30.00 -9.32
C CYS A 20 -23.96 30.98 -9.65
N ASN A 21 -24.46 30.94 -10.89
CA ASN A 21 -25.89 31.02 -11.22
C ASN A 21 -26.09 31.25 -12.73
N SER A 22 -26.81 30.34 -13.38
CA SER A 22 -27.81 30.54 -14.45
C SER A 22 -28.11 29.14 -15.03
N ALA A 23 -29.15 28.46 -14.53
CA ALA A 23 -30.50 28.45 -15.10
C ALA A 23 -30.61 27.65 -16.41
N SER A 24 -31.26 26.49 -16.36
CA SER A 24 -32.28 26.14 -17.35
C SER A 24 -33.19 25.04 -16.78
N VAL A 25 -34.41 25.44 -16.44
CA VAL A 25 -35.53 24.54 -16.17
C VAL A 25 -36.17 24.26 -17.52
N VAL A 26 -36.11 23.02 -17.99
CA VAL A 26 -37.03 22.50 -19.00
C VAL A 26 -37.72 21.31 -18.35
N ALA A 27 -38.98 21.50 -18.01
CA ALA A 27 -39.88 20.42 -17.67
C ALA A 27 -40.22 19.67 -18.96
N ASP A 28 -39.91 18.38 -19.00
CA ASP A 28 -40.57 17.43 -19.90
C ASP A 28 -40.94 16.22 -19.03
N GLU A 29 -42.24 16.07 -18.82
CA GLU A 29 -42.80 14.85 -18.22
C GLU A 29 -42.58 13.69 -19.20
N LYS A 30 -42.13 12.52 -18.69
CA LYS A 30 -42.68 11.17 -18.97
C LYS A 30 -41.63 10.05 -19.08
N GLU A 31 -41.36 9.37 -17.95
CA GLU A 31 -41.34 7.91 -17.77
C GLU A 31 -40.95 7.61 -16.31
N PRO A 32 -41.45 6.54 -15.65
CA PRO A 32 -41.05 6.23 -14.29
C PRO A 32 -39.61 5.69 -14.33
N ALA A 33 -38.64 6.58 -14.10
CA ALA A 33 -37.25 6.23 -13.91
C ALA A 33 -37.12 5.23 -12.76
N SER A 34 -36.51 4.09 -13.05
CA SER A 34 -36.07 3.11 -12.07
C SER A 34 -35.26 3.83 -10.97
N PRO A 35 -35.35 3.39 -9.69
CA PRO A 35 -34.61 4.05 -8.62
C PRO A 35 -33.13 4.13 -8.99
N PRO A 36 -32.44 5.25 -8.69
CA PRO A 36 -31.03 5.39 -9.01
C PRO A 36 -30.31 4.21 -8.36
N LYS A 37 -29.66 3.38 -9.19
CA LYS A 37 -28.68 2.40 -8.71
C LYS A 37 -27.62 3.23 -8.00
N GLY A 38 -27.75 3.33 -6.68
CA GLY A 38 -26.72 3.90 -5.81
C GLY A 38 -25.39 3.24 -6.15
N PRO A 39 -24.25 3.89 -5.86
CA PRO A 39 -22.94 3.33 -6.17
C PRO A 39 -22.93 1.90 -5.63
N THR A 40 -22.84 0.93 -6.53
CA THR A 40 -22.70 -0.49 -6.20
C THR A 40 -21.45 -0.54 -5.35
N GLY A 41 -21.64 -0.64 -4.03
CA GLY A 41 -20.56 -0.77 -3.09
C GLY A 41 -19.74 -1.95 -3.56
N ARG A 42 -18.54 -1.70 -4.08
CA ARG A 42 -17.61 -2.77 -4.40
C ARG A 42 -17.36 -3.47 -3.09
N LEU A 43 -17.86 -4.70 -2.98
CA LEU A 43 -17.61 -5.53 -1.82
C LEU A 43 -16.10 -5.80 -1.83
N LEU A 44 -15.37 -5.16 -0.94
CA LEU A 44 -13.94 -5.37 -0.78
C LEU A 44 -13.72 -6.83 -0.37
N VAL A 45 -13.28 -7.67 -1.31
CA VAL A 45 -12.98 -9.07 -1.03
C VAL A 45 -11.56 -9.17 -0.50
N PRO A 46 -11.35 -9.70 0.71
CA PRO A 46 -10.00 -9.97 1.21
C PRO A 46 -9.23 -10.88 0.27
N ALA A 47 -7.91 -10.70 0.21
CA ALA A 47 -7.03 -11.60 -0.51
C ALA A 47 -7.31 -13.05 -0.10
N ALA A 48 -7.42 -13.93 -1.09
CA ALA A 48 -7.61 -15.35 -0.83
C ALA A 48 -6.45 -15.89 0.04
N PRO A 49 -6.69 -16.94 0.84
CA PRO A 49 -5.64 -17.56 1.65
C PRO A 49 -4.41 -17.89 0.81
N ASN A 50 -3.27 -17.39 1.23
CA ASN A 50 -2.03 -17.46 0.49
C ASN A 50 -0.85 -17.62 1.47
N GLN A 51 0.15 -18.36 1.02
CA GLN A 51 1.35 -18.62 1.80
C GLN A 51 2.45 -19.12 0.88
N SER A 52 3.66 -18.63 1.11
CA SER A 52 4.83 -18.94 0.29
C SER A 52 6.04 -19.14 1.18
N ILE A 53 6.97 -19.99 0.75
CA ILE A 53 8.32 -19.98 1.31
C ILE A 53 9.16 -19.08 0.41
N VAL A 54 9.77 -18.06 1.01
CA VAL A 54 10.68 -17.16 0.30
C VAL A 54 12.09 -17.38 0.80
N LYS A 55 13.05 -17.29 -0.11
CA LYS A 55 14.48 -17.15 0.22
C LYS A 55 14.99 -15.89 -0.42
N GLY A 56 15.80 -15.15 0.33
CA GLY A 56 16.33 -13.88 -0.14
C GLY A 56 17.37 -13.31 0.80
N THR A 57 18.02 -12.27 0.34
CA THR A 57 19.01 -11.52 1.12
C THR A 57 18.36 -10.27 1.71
N VAL A 58 18.58 -10.02 3.00
CA VAL A 58 18.05 -8.85 3.70
C VAL A 58 18.79 -7.60 3.25
N SER A 59 18.11 -6.74 2.49
CA SER A 59 18.65 -5.49 1.95
C SER A 59 18.35 -4.28 2.84
N ALA A 60 17.33 -4.35 3.69
CA ALA A 60 17.04 -3.33 4.70
C ALA A 60 16.26 -3.88 5.90
N TYR A 61 16.41 -3.22 7.05
CA TYR A 61 15.67 -3.53 8.27
C TYR A 61 15.38 -2.26 9.07
N CYS A 62 14.12 -2.04 9.46
CA CYS A 62 13.77 -0.93 10.35
C CYS A 62 12.58 -1.24 11.26
N VAL A 63 12.52 -0.52 12.38
CA VAL A 63 11.40 -0.54 13.32
C VAL A 63 10.41 0.53 12.88
N VAL A 64 9.13 0.18 12.76
CA VAL A 64 8.06 1.08 12.31
C VAL A 64 6.84 0.99 13.22
N SER A 65 6.17 2.12 13.43
CA SER A 65 4.92 2.16 14.19
C SER A 65 3.75 1.77 13.28
N ALA A 66 2.89 0.85 13.74
CA ALA A 66 1.69 0.46 13.00
C ALA A 66 0.74 1.65 12.76
N ARG A 67 0.72 2.63 13.66
CA ARG A 67 -0.06 3.87 13.51
C ARG A 67 0.32 4.65 12.24
N LEU A 68 1.61 4.71 11.89
CA LEU A 68 2.08 5.41 10.68
C LEU A 68 1.67 4.69 9.40
N LEU A 69 1.41 3.38 9.48
CA LEU A 69 1.02 2.52 8.36
C LEU A 69 -0.49 2.28 8.31
N ASN A 70 -1.26 2.88 9.24
CA ASN A 70 -2.69 2.64 9.42
C ASN A 70 -3.04 1.15 9.60
N ILE A 71 -2.13 0.37 10.20
CA ILE A 71 -2.32 -1.05 10.51
C ILE A 71 -2.88 -1.19 11.93
N LYS A 72 -3.90 -2.05 12.11
CA LYS A 72 -4.49 -2.33 13.42
C LYS A 72 -3.87 -3.56 14.09
N PRO A 73 -3.75 -3.58 15.43
CA PRO A 73 -3.91 -2.45 16.36
C PRO A 73 -2.85 -1.36 16.14
N ALA A 74 -3.21 -0.09 16.35
CA ALA A 74 -2.34 1.04 16.04
C ALA A 74 -1.12 1.17 16.98
N ASP A 75 -1.26 0.70 18.23
CA ASP A 75 -0.26 0.85 19.29
C ASP A 75 0.74 -0.32 19.33
N GLN A 76 0.93 -1.03 18.21
CA GLN A 76 1.94 -2.09 18.10
C GLN A 76 3.18 -1.58 17.36
N THR A 77 4.34 -2.10 17.79
CA THR A 77 5.59 -1.97 17.05
C THR A 77 5.63 -3.06 15.99
N LEU A 78 5.99 -2.69 14.76
CA LEU A 78 6.24 -3.60 13.65
C LEU A 78 7.69 -3.48 13.22
N TYR A 79 8.17 -4.52 12.56
CA TYR A 79 9.48 -4.54 11.94
C TYR A 79 9.26 -4.69 10.43
N LYS A 80 9.88 -3.79 9.67
CA LYS A 80 9.88 -3.83 8.22
C LYS A 80 11.22 -4.40 7.75
N ILE A 81 11.15 -5.44 6.92
CA ILE A 81 12.30 -6.13 6.35
C ILE A 81 12.18 -6.05 4.83
N THR A 82 13.18 -5.51 4.17
CA THR A 82 13.27 -5.57 2.70
C THR A 82 14.14 -6.76 2.33
N LEU A 83 13.60 -7.63 1.47
CA LEU A 83 14.30 -8.80 0.96
C LEU A 83 14.47 -8.68 -0.55
N LEU A 84 15.70 -8.83 -1.01
CA LEU A 84 15.96 -9.19 -2.39
C LEU A 84 15.55 -10.64 -2.58
N ILE A 85 14.45 -10.87 -3.29
CA ILE A 85 13.89 -12.21 -3.49
C ILE A 85 14.77 -12.99 -4.45
N GLU A 86 15.29 -14.11 -4.00
CA GLU A 86 16.11 -15.00 -4.83
C GLU A 86 15.32 -16.20 -5.34
N SER A 87 14.36 -16.67 -4.55
CA SER A 87 13.44 -17.74 -4.96
C SER A 87 12.16 -17.69 -4.13
N SER A 88 11.04 -18.10 -4.73
CA SER A 88 9.79 -18.30 -4.00
C SER A 88 9.11 -19.61 -4.41
N GLU A 89 8.57 -20.33 -3.43
CA GLU A 89 7.85 -21.58 -3.65
C GLU A 89 6.51 -21.58 -2.90
N ASN A 90 5.54 -22.34 -3.41
CA ASN A 90 4.25 -22.52 -2.75
C ASN A 90 4.47 -23.20 -1.38
N ALA A 91 3.83 -22.67 -0.33
CA ALA A 91 3.73 -23.41 0.91
C ALA A 91 2.52 -24.36 0.82
N LYS A 92 2.77 -25.67 0.71
CA LYS A 92 1.71 -26.70 0.59
C LYS A 92 0.75 -26.40 -0.57
N SER A 93 -0.55 -26.31 -0.30
CA SER A 93 -1.62 -26.03 -1.26
C SER A 93 -2.02 -24.55 -1.34
N PHE A 94 -1.28 -23.65 -0.69
CA PHE A 94 -1.56 -22.22 -0.73
C PHE A 94 -1.00 -21.57 -2.00
N ARG A 95 -1.70 -20.53 -2.48
CA ARG A 95 -1.21 -19.72 -3.59
C ARG A 95 0.05 -18.95 -3.19
N ASN A 96 1.02 -18.87 -4.10
CA ASN A 96 2.18 -18.00 -3.97
C ASN A 96 1.93 -16.65 -4.64
N PHE A 97 1.84 -15.60 -3.82
CA PHE A 97 1.59 -14.22 -4.26
C PHE A 97 2.90 -13.45 -4.55
N ILE A 98 4.03 -14.14 -4.43
CA ILE A 98 5.40 -13.67 -4.67
C ILE A 98 6.00 -14.43 -5.86
N LYS A 99 5.22 -15.34 -6.47
CA LYS A 99 5.59 -15.98 -7.73
C LYS A 99 5.83 -14.86 -8.75
N ASP A 100 6.93 -14.94 -9.48
CA ASP A 100 7.37 -13.94 -10.47
C ASP A 100 7.97 -12.64 -9.89
N LYS A 101 8.33 -12.63 -8.60
CA LYS A 101 9.03 -11.52 -7.93
C LYS A 101 10.53 -11.75 -7.69
N GLU A 102 11.09 -12.79 -8.30
CA GLU A 102 12.51 -13.10 -8.19
C GLU A 102 13.36 -11.98 -8.82
N GLY A 103 14.39 -11.54 -8.10
CA GLY A 103 15.24 -10.40 -8.46
C GLY A 103 14.71 -9.04 -7.99
N GLU A 104 13.52 -8.98 -7.37
CA GLU A 104 12.96 -7.73 -6.83
C GLU A 104 13.22 -7.59 -5.32
N ASP A 105 13.40 -6.35 -4.86
CA ASP A 105 13.33 -6.00 -3.44
C ASP A 105 11.85 -5.85 -3.01
N ILE A 106 11.42 -6.67 -2.04
CA ILE A 106 10.06 -6.61 -1.49
C ILE A 106 10.12 -6.26 -0.01
N GLU A 107 9.24 -5.33 0.39
CA GLU A 107 9.01 -4.99 1.78
C GLU A 107 8.04 -5.97 2.45
N PHE A 108 8.47 -6.50 3.58
CA PHE A 108 7.67 -7.37 4.44
C PHE A 108 7.54 -6.79 5.83
N TYR A 109 6.39 -7.00 6.44
CA TYR A 109 6.16 -6.69 7.85
C TYR A 109 6.21 -7.95 8.72
N THR A 110 6.73 -7.80 9.93
CA THR A 110 6.63 -8.82 10.97
C THR A 110 6.40 -8.17 12.33
N LYS A 111 5.78 -8.94 13.23
CA LYS A 111 5.63 -8.58 14.65
C LYS A 111 6.78 -9.11 15.49
N GLU A 112 7.59 -10.02 14.93
CA GLU A 112 8.70 -10.67 15.62
C GLU A 112 9.94 -9.80 15.55
N LYS A 113 10.48 -9.43 16.73
CA LYS A 113 11.75 -8.71 16.80
C LYS A 113 12.86 -9.61 16.25
N GLN A 114 13.57 -9.09 15.26
CA GLN A 114 14.73 -9.77 14.71
C GLN A 114 16.01 -9.20 15.34
N LEU A 115 17.06 -10.01 15.35
CA LEU A 115 18.41 -9.51 15.68
C LEU A 115 18.87 -8.60 14.55
N LEU A 116 19.53 -7.48 14.87
CA LEU A 116 20.07 -6.55 13.86
C LEU A 116 21.07 -7.23 12.90
N GLU A 117 21.65 -8.35 13.34
CA GLU A 117 22.62 -9.15 12.59
C GLU A 117 22.05 -9.83 11.33
N ILE A 118 20.74 -9.78 11.10
CA ILE A 118 20.14 -10.32 9.87
C ILE A 118 20.46 -9.48 8.62
N PHE A 119 20.88 -8.22 8.78
CA PHE A 119 21.19 -7.35 7.65
C PHE A 119 22.31 -7.93 6.78
N GLY A 120 22.09 -7.95 5.46
CA GLY A 120 23.01 -8.55 4.49
C GLY A 120 23.11 -10.08 4.58
N LYS A 121 22.32 -10.72 5.45
CA LYS A 121 22.26 -12.18 5.54
C LYS A 121 21.15 -12.72 4.67
N ARG A 122 21.34 -13.97 4.27
CA ARG A 122 20.36 -14.74 3.55
C ARG A 122 19.41 -15.39 4.54
N ILE A 123 18.11 -15.28 4.29
CA ILE A 123 17.07 -15.87 5.12
C ILE A 123 16.14 -16.75 4.30
N LYS A 124 15.45 -17.65 5.01
CA LYS A 124 14.25 -18.35 4.57
C LYS A 124 13.11 -17.94 5.49
N ALA A 125 11.95 -17.63 4.93
CA ALA A 125 10.79 -17.25 5.73
C ALA A 125 9.47 -17.72 5.11
N ARG A 126 8.43 -17.82 5.95
CA ARG A 126 7.05 -17.97 5.49
C ARG A 126 6.45 -16.60 5.23
N ALA A 127 6.12 -16.34 3.98
CA ALA A 127 5.50 -15.10 3.54
C ALA A 127 4.00 -15.26 3.27
N SER A 128 3.25 -14.19 3.50
CA SER A 128 1.82 -14.08 3.18
C SER A 128 1.48 -12.64 2.82
N TYR A 129 0.56 -12.46 1.89
CA TYR A 129 -0.03 -11.18 1.53
C TYR A 129 -1.38 -11.02 2.24
N THR A 130 -1.58 -9.89 2.90
CA THR A 130 -2.87 -9.52 3.51
C THR A 130 -3.31 -8.18 2.94
N GLY A 131 -4.53 -8.11 2.42
CA GLY A 131 -5.07 -6.91 1.80
C GLY A 131 -6.39 -7.17 1.10
N ASP A 132 -6.84 -6.18 0.35
CA ASP A 132 -8.00 -6.22 -0.52
C ASP A 132 -7.65 -5.60 -1.89
N GLU A 133 -8.68 -5.33 -2.70
CA GLU A 133 -8.56 -4.71 -4.02
C GLU A 133 -8.05 -3.26 -4.03
N ARG A 134 -8.00 -2.59 -2.87
CA ARG A 134 -7.42 -1.25 -2.72
C ARG A 134 -5.94 -1.28 -2.35
N GLY A 135 -5.41 -2.47 -2.06
CA GLY A 135 -4.02 -2.69 -1.72
C GLY A 135 -3.85 -3.64 -0.54
N GLY A 136 -2.60 -3.87 -0.18
CA GLY A 136 -2.25 -4.79 0.88
C GLY A 136 -0.79 -4.71 1.24
N SER A 137 -0.36 -5.63 2.08
CA SER A 137 1.01 -5.68 2.55
C SER A 137 1.47 -7.12 2.64
N TYR A 138 2.74 -7.34 2.35
CA TYR A 138 3.38 -8.61 2.59
C TYR A 138 3.81 -8.71 4.06
N TRP A 139 3.68 -9.91 4.60
CA TRP A 139 4.00 -10.27 5.96
C TRP A 139 4.91 -11.49 5.96
N ILE A 140 5.83 -11.56 6.92
CA ILE A 140 6.71 -12.71 7.13
C ILE A 140 6.72 -13.17 8.58
N ARG A 141 6.96 -14.47 8.74
CA ARG A 141 7.15 -15.17 10.01
C ARG A 141 8.10 -16.36 9.82
N ASP A 142 8.49 -16.98 10.92
CA ASP A 142 9.36 -18.16 10.92
C ASP A 142 10.66 -17.89 10.14
N ILE A 143 11.33 -16.80 10.50
CA ILE A 143 12.55 -16.33 9.81
C ILE A 143 13.73 -17.18 10.28
N GLU A 144 14.37 -17.86 9.33
CA GLU A 144 15.53 -18.71 9.54
C GLU A 144 16.72 -18.16 8.75
N LEU A 145 17.88 -17.99 9.39
CA LEU A 145 19.13 -17.71 8.68
C LEU A 145 19.58 -18.95 7.91
N ILE A 146 19.98 -18.76 6.66
CA ILE A 146 20.50 -19.84 5.82
C ILE A 146 21.90 -19.49 5.29
N PRO A 147 22.74 -20.48 4.97
CA PRO A 147 24.06 -20.23 4.40
C PRO A 147 24.01 -19.35 3.13
N GLY A 148 25.00 -18.47 2.99
CA GLY A 148 25.25 -17.73 1.76
C GLY A 148 25.47 -18.68 0.59
N LYS A 149 25.19 -18.20 -0.63
CA LYS A 149 25.42 -18.96 -1.85
C LYS A 149 26.90 -19.07 -2.17
#